data_AF-A0A1Q7G037-F1
#
_entry.id   AF-A0A1Q7G037-F1
#
_cell.length_a   1.000
_cell.length_b   1.000
_cell.length_c   1.000
_cell.angle_alpha   90.00
_cell.angle_beta   90.00
_cell.angle_gamma   90.00
#
_symmetry.space_group_name_H-M   'P 1'
#
loop_
_entity.id
_entity.type
_entity.pdbx_description
1 polymer ?
#
loop_
_entity_poly.entity_id
_entity_poly.type
_entity_poly.pdbx_seq_one_letter_code
_entity_poly.pdbx_strand_id
1 'polypeptide(L)'
;MSPLVRRIVQTVPWSEGLIFSPDGVKPMGDGRWIKRQWHKAQVRAGIHQPIRWHDLRHQYVSFLILIGKSPKYVSQQAGHASAGFTLDRYGHLFNAITPTPMEWIEDLLWPGDCDQIVPIVDATRQQQTGERALEEGVKSLVNGVKQS
;
A
#
# COMPACT_ATOMS: atom_id res chain seq x y z
N MET A 1 -0.32 -15.82 4.86
CA MET A 1 -1.43 -16.70 5.28
C MET A 1 -1.71 -16.43 6.76
N SER A 2 -2.99 -16.33 7.17
CA SER A 2 -3.33 -16.14 8.60
C SER A 2 -2.86 -17.33 9.44
N PRO A 3 -2.40 -17.13 10.70
CA PRO A 3 -1.99 -18.21 11.60
C PRO A 3 -3.05 -19.31 11.78
N LEU A 4 -4.34 -18.94 11.79
CA LEU A 4 -5.45 -19.87 11.91
C LEU A 4 -5.50 -20.82 10.70
N VAL A 5 -5.47 -20.26 9.49
CA VAL A 5 -5.50 -21.04 8.25
C VAL A 5 -4.28 -21.96 8.16
N ARG A 6 -3.10 -21.46 8.54
CA ARG A 6 -1.87 -22.28 8.59
C ARG A 6 -2.03 -23.46 9.54
N ARG A 7 -2.60 -23.24 10.74
CA ARG A 7 -2.86 -24.30 11.72
C ARG A 7 -3.81 -25.37 11.16
N ILE A 8 -4.94 -24.96 10.57
CA ILE A 8 -5.89 -25.90 9.95
C ILE A 8 -5.18 -26.74 8.89
N VAL A 9 -4.49 -26.08 7.96
CA VAL A 9 -3.79 -26.74 6.84
C VAL A 9 -2.70 -27.70 7.31
N GLN A 10 -2.03 -27.40 8.43
CA GLN A 10 -1.03 -28.30 9.03
C GLN A 10 -1.64 -29.48 9.78
N THR A 11 -2.88 -29.35 10.27
CA THR A 11 -3.57 -30.42 11.01
C THR A 11 -4.38 -31.37 10.14
N VAL A 12 -4.70 -30.99 8.90
CA VAL A 12 -5.41 -31.88 7.98
C VAL A 12 -4.41 -32.87 7.37
N PRO A 13 -4.62 -34.19 7.49
CA PRO A 13 -3.77 -35.17 6.82
C PRO A 13 -3.84 -34.94 5.31
N TRP A 14 -2.69 -34.74 4.68
CA TRP A 14 -2.59 -34.53 3.25
C TRP A 14 -2.73 -35.88 2.54
N SER A 15 -3.88 -36.11 1.92
CA SER A 15 -4.04 -37.17 0.91
C SER A 15 -3.88 -36.58 -0.48
N GLU A 16 -3.33 -37.34 -1.43
CA GLU A 16 -3.44 -36.95 -2.84
C GLU A 16 -4.93 -36.89 -3.22
N GLY A 17 -5.37 -35.79 -3.84
CA GLY A 17 -6.77 -35.55 -4.19
C GLY A 17 -7.29 -34.17 -3.82
N LEU A 18 -8.62 -34.00 -3.91
CA LEU A 18 -9.30 -32.74 -3.64
C LEU A 18 -9.68 -32.62 -2.15
N ILE A 19 -9.33 -31.49 -1.52
CA ILE A 19 -9.70 -31.19 -0.12
C ILE A 19 -11.22 -31.07 0.05
N PHE A 20 -11.89 -30.39 -0.89
CA PHE A 20 -13.35 -30.22 -0.87
C PHE A 20 -13.97 -31.25 -1.80
N SER A 21 -14.05 -32.49 -1.31
CA SER A 21 -14.58 -33.62 -2.05
C SER A 21 -15.25 -34.62 -1.09
N PRO A 22 -16.34 -35.29 -1.49
CA PRO A 22 -16.92 -36.38 -0.70
C PRO A 22 -16.02 -37.63 -0.67
N ASP A 23 -15.26 -37.88 -1.75
CA ASP A 23 -14.52 -39.12 -2.01
C ASP A 23 -13.03 -38.90 -2.34
N GLY A 24 -12.56 -37.65 -2.30
CA GLY A 24 -11.20 -37.24 -2.67
C GLY A 24 -10.98 -37.04 -4.17
N VAL A 25 -11.93 -37.43 -5.03
CA VAL A 25 -11.76 -37.44 -6.49
C VAL A 25 -12.67 -36.40 -7.16
N LYS A 26 -13.93 -36.30 -6.75
CA LYS A 26 -14.90 -35.37 -7.36
C LYS A 26 -15.03 -34.10 -6.54
N PRO A 27 -15.03 -32.90 -7.16
CA PRO A 27 -15.24 -31.68 -6.41
C PRO A 27 -16.60 -31.70 -5.72
N MET A 28 -16.65 -31.11 -4.52
CA MET A 28 -17.87 -31.02 -3.73
C MET A 28 -18.90 -30.12 -4.44
N GLY A 29 -19.98 -30.75 -4.91
CA GLY A 29 -21.13 -30.07 -5.46
C GLY A 29 -20.87 -29.39 -6.81
N ASP A 30 -21.94 -28.81 -7.36
CA ASP A 30 -21.91 -27.96 -8.55
C ASP A 30 -22.25 -26.50 -8.19
N GLY A 31 -22.25 -25.61 -9.19
CA GLY A 31 -22.66 -24.21 -9.02
C GLY A 31 -24.09 -24.04 -8.48
N ARG A 32 -24.96 -25.05 -8.62
CA ARG A 32 -26.31 -25.03 -8.03
C ARG A 32 -26.29 -25.47 -6.57
N TRP A 33 -25.47 -26.45 -6.22
CA TRP A 33 -25.28 -26.91 -4.85
C TRP A 33 -24.81 -25.76 -3.96
N ILE A 34 -23.80 -25.00 -4.38
CA ILE A 34 -23.29 -23.88 -3.57
C ILE A 34 -24.36 -22.80 -3.36
N LYS A 35 -25.17 -22.48 -4.39
CA LYS A 35 -26.28 -21.54 -4.27
C LYS A 35 -27.32 -22.00 -3.24
N ARG A 36 -27.68 -23.28 -3.23
CA ARG A 36 -28.62 -23.84 -2.24
C ARG A 36 -28.05 -23.80 -0.83
N GLN A 37 -26.80 -24.23 -0.64
CA GLN A 37 -26.17 -24.20 0.68
C GLN A 37 -26.01 -22.76 1.19
N TRP A 38 -25.65 -21.84 0.30
CA TRP A 38 -25.55 -20.42 0.63
C TRP A 38 -26.87 -19.82 1.07
N HIS A 39 -27.97 -20.12 0.37
CA HIS A 39 -29.30 -19.69 0.79
C HIS A 39 -29.65 -20.23 2.19
N LYS A 40 -29.41 -21.52 2.45
CA LYS A 40 -29.62 -22.10 3.78
C LYS A 40 -28.77 -21.43 4.87
N ALA A 41 -27.51 -21.12 4.57
CA ALA A 41 -26.62 -20.44 5.49
C ALA A 41 -27.14 -19.02 5.83
N GLN A 42 -27.61 -18.27 4.84
CA GLN A 42 -28.19 -16.94 5.04
C GLN A 42 -29.45 -16.98 5.92
N VAL A 43 -30.36 -17.93 5.67
CA VAL A 43 -31.56 -18.13 6.50
C VAL A 43 -31.17 -18.43 7.94
N ARG A 44 -30.22 -19.34 8.16
CA ARG A 44 -29.71 -19.67 9.49
C ARG A 44 -29.02 -18.50 10.20
N ALA A 45 -28.40 -17.60 9.44
CA ALA A 45 -27.75 -16.40 9.96
C ALA A 45 -28.72 -15.24 10.20
N GLY A 46 -30.02 -15.39 9.91
CA GLY A 46 -31.01 -14.33 10.06
C GLY A 46 -30.88 -13.21 9.03
N ILE A 47 -30.28 -13.48 7.88
CA ILE A 47 -30.10 -12.47 6.83
C ILE A 47 -31.41 -12.31 6.05
N HIS A 48 -32.06 -11.17 6.23
CA HIS A 48 -33.35 -10.85 5.60
C HIS A 48 -33.21 -10.34 4.16
N GLN A 49 -32.09 -9.71 3.83
CA GLN A 49 -31.78 -9.25 2.47
C GLN A 49 -30.72 -10.16 1.86
N PRO A 50 -31.07 -11.00 0.87
CA PRO A 50 -30.13 -11.98 0.33
C PRO A 50 -28.88 -11.32 -0.28
N ILE A 51 -27.72 -11.75 0.20
CA ILE A 51 -26.40 -11.42 -0.36
C ILE A 51 -25.93 -12.54 -1.27
N ARG A 52 -25.03 -12.21 -2.20
CA ARG A 52 -24.44 -13.16 -3.15
C ARG A 52 -23.24 -13.85 -2.53
N TRP A 53 -22.94 -15.06 -3.00
CA TRP A 53 -21.76 -15.81 -2.55
C TRP A 53 -20.45 -15.02 -2.73
N HIS A 54 -20.32 -14.30 -3.85
CA HIS A 54 -19.12 -13.49 -4.14
C HIS A 54 -19.00 -12.25 -3.26
N ASP A 55 -20.05 -11.82 -2.57
CA ASP A 55 -20.00 -10.66 -1.68
C ASP A 55 -19.09 -10.94 -0.48
N LEU A 56 -18.93 -12.21 -0.08
CA LEU A 56 -17.94 -12.60 0.92
C LEU A 56 -16.50 -12.27 0.48
N ARG A 57 -16.18 -12.46 -0.81
CA ARG A 57 -14.86 -12.09 -1.35
C ARG A 57 -14.70 -10.57 -1.37
N HIS A 58 -15.75 -9.85 -1.77
CA HIS A 58 -15.74 -8.39 -1.73
C HIS A 58 -15.52 -7.87 -0.30
N GLN A 59 -16.22 -8.45 0.69
CA GLN A 59 -16.07 -8.10 2.09
C GLN A 59 -14.66 -8.39 2.62
N TYR A 60 -14.08 -9.55 2.28
CA TYR A 60 -12.70 -9.87 2.63
C TYR A 60 -11.71 -8.83 2.07
N VAL A 61 -11.88 -8.41 0.80
CA VAL A 61 -11.07 -7.36 0.20
C VAL A 61 -11.24 -6.04 0.95
N SER A 62 -12.48 -5.63 1.23
CA SER A 62 -12.77 -4.41 1.99
C SER A 62 -12.10 -4.43 3.37
N PHE A 63 -12.09 -5.57 4.06
CA PHE A 63 -11.40 -5.68 5.36
C PHE A 63 -9.88 -5.58 5.24
N LEU A 64 -9.27 -6.19 4.22
CA LEU A 64 -7.82 -6.03 4.00
C LEU A 64 -7.44 -4.58 3.73
N ILE A 65 -8.30 -3.85 2.99
CA ILE A 65 -8.11 -2.42 2.76
C ILE A 65 -8.27 -1.66 4.07
N LEU A 66 -9.34 -1.89 4.82
CA LEU A 66 -9.62 -1.22 6.09
C LEU A 66 -8.47 -1.33 7.11
N ILE A 67 -7.80 -2.48 7.18
CA ILE A 67 -6.63 -2.67 8.06
C ILE A 67 -5.31 -2.14 7.47
N GLY A 68 -5.38 -1.33 6.41
CA GLY A 68 -4.24 -0.62 5.81
C GLY A 68 -3.31 -1.50 4.96
N LYS A 69 -3.77 -2.62 4.41
CA LYS A 69 -2.90 -3.42 3.51
C LYS A 69 -2.72 -2.72 2.16
N SER A 70 -1.52 -2.82 1.59
CA SER A 70 -1.23 -2.22 0.28
C SER A 70 -2.06 -2.85 -0.85
N PRO A 71 -2.38 -2.08 -1.92
CA PRO A 71 -3.15 -2.60 -3.05
C PRO A 71 -2.56 -3.87 -3.68
N LYS A 72 -1.23 -3.96 -3.77
CA LYS A 72 -0.53 -5.14 -4.27
C LYS A 72 -0.78 -6.38 -3.40
N TYR A 73 -0.69 -6.23 -2.08
CA TYR A 73 -0.96 -7.32 -1.15
C TYR A 73 -2.41 -7.78 -1.26
N VAL A 74 -3.36 -6.84 -1.25
CA VAL A 74 -4.79 -7.12 -1.40
C VAL A 74 -5.07 -7.89 -2.69
N SER A 75 -4.52 -7.43 -3.82
CA SER A 75 -4.64 -8.08 -5.13
C SER A 75 -4.16 -9.53 -5.11
N GLN A 76 -3.01 -9.80 -4.48
CA GLN A 76 -2.45 -11.15 -4.37
C GLN A 76 -3.34 -12.06 -3.53
N GLN A 77 -3.81 -11.59 -2.37
CA GLN A 77 -4.71 -12.38 -1.52
C GLN A 77 -6.06 -12.64 -2.20
N ALA A 78 -6.54 -11.67 -2.98
CA ALA A 78 -7.76 -11.76 -3.75
C ALA A 78 -7.53 -12.36 -5.14
N GLY A 79 -6.36 -12.95 -5.44
CA GLY A 79 -6.08 -13.62 -6.71
C GLY A 79 -6.49 -12.84 -7.96
N HIS A 80 -6.39 -11.51 -7.94
CA HIS A 80 -6.73 -10.68 -9.09
C HIS A 80 -5.60 -10.70 -10.11
N ALA A 81 -5.94 -10.54 -11.39
CA ALA A 81 -4.97 -10.55 -12.48
C ALA A 81 -3.90 -9.45 -12.34
N SER A 82 -4.26 -8.32 -11.72
CA SER A 82 -3.32 -7.23 -11.44
C SER A 82 -3.75 -6.38 -10.25
N ALA A 83 -2.78 -5.64 -9.68
CA ALA A 83 -3.06 -4.62 -8.68
C ALA A 83 -3.92 -3.48 -9.27
N GLY A 84 -3.76 -3.17 -10.56
CA GLY A 84 -4.60 -2.22 -11.29
C GLY A 84 -6.08 -2.58 -11.19
N PHE A 85 -6.46 -3.84 -11.49
CA PHE A 85 -7.85 -4.30 -11.33
C PHE A 85 -8.40 -4.07 -9.90
N THR A 86 -7.54 -4.25 -8.89
CA THR A 86 -7.92 -4.01 -7.49
C THR A 86 -8.16 -2.52 -7.24
N LEU A 87 -7.29 -1.65 -7.76
CA LEU A 87 -7.45 -0.20 -7.65
C LEU A 87 -8.67 0.30 -8.42
N ASP A 88 -8.93 -0.21 -9.63
CA ASP A 88 -10.11 0.15 -10.43
C ASP A 88 -11.41 -0.19 -9.69
N ARG A 89 -11.42 -1.33 -8.98
CA ARG A 89 -12.62 -1.79 -8.26
C ARG A 89 -12.79 -1.17 -6.87
N TYR A 90 -11.69 -0.98 -6.13
CA TYR A 90 -11.73 -0.63 -4.71
C TYR A 90 -10.97 0.65 -4.36
N GLY A 91 -10.49 1.42 -5.34
CA GLY A 91 -9.69 2.63 -5.14
C GLY A 91 -10.36 3.64 -4.20
N HIS A 92 -11.68 3.77 -4.28
CA HIS A 92 -12.46 4.61 -3.37
C HIS A 92 -12.30 4.24 -1.88
N LEU A 93 -12.09 2.95 -1.56
CA LEU A 93 -11.86 2.51 -0.18
C LEU A 93 -10.47 2.88 0.30
N PHE A 94 -9.46 2.86 -0.58
CA PHE A 94 -8.10 3.29 -0.23
C PHE A 94 -8.06 4.78 0.10
N ASN A 95 -8.79 5.61 -0.65
CA ASN A 95 -8.87 7.05 -0.38
C ASN A 95 -9.51 7.35 0.98
N ALA A 96 -10.48 6.52 1.40
CA ALA A 96 -11.18 6.70 2.67
C ALA A 96 -10.34 6.34 3.90
N ILE A 97 -9.33 5.49 3.76
CA ILE A 97 -8.48 5.04 4.87
C ILE A 97 -7.10 5.69 4.90
N THR A 98 -6.67 6.32 3.81
CA THR A 98 -5.45 7.13 3.83
C THR A 98 -5.62 8.26 4.84
N PRO A 99 -4.65 8.45 5.77
CA PRO A 99 -4.65 9.63 6.63
C PRO A 99 -4.65 10.89 5.76
N THR A 100 -5.08 12.02 6.34
CA THR A 100 -5.11 13.33 5.69
C THR A 100 -3.88 13.46 4.80
N PRO A 101 -4.04 13.50 3.46
CA PRO A 101 -2.89 13.56 2.58
C PRO A 101 -2.11 14.83 2.96
N MET A 102 -0.84 14.65 3.32
CA MET A 102 0.08 15.79 3.33
C MET A 102 0.08 16.30 1.89
N GLU A 103 -0.40 17.52 1.70
CA GLU A 103 -0.69 18.07 0.38
C GLU A 103 0.61 18.21 -0.42
N TRP A 104 1.73 18.47 0.29
CA TRP A 104 3.06 18.59 -0.28
C TRP A 104 4.06 17.67 0.42
N ILE A 105 5.03 17.18 -0.35
CA ILE A 105 6.15 16.40 0.21
C ILE A 105 7.00 17.24 1.17
N GLU A 106 7.01 18.56 0.96
CA GLU A 106 7.77 19.50 1.78
C GLU A 106 7.24 19.57 3.22
N ASP A 107 5.93 19.43 3.43
CA ASP A 107 5.36 19.42 4.78
C ASP A 107 5.82 18.18 5.58
N LEU A 108 6.15 17.09 4.88
CA LEU A 108 6.68 15.87 5.47
C LEU A 108 8.20 15.94 5.67
N LEU A 109 8.93 16.47 4.69
CA LEU A 109 10.40 16.58 4.73
C LEU A 109 10.87 17.71 5.64
N TRP A 110 10.08 18.78 5.75
CA TRP A 110 10.31 19.98 6.54
C TRP A 110 9.14 20.30 7.48
N PRO A 111 8.94 19.51 8.54
CA PRO A 111 7.95 19.79 9.56
C PRO A 111 8.39 20.99 10.42
N GLY A 112 8.04 22.21 9.99
CA GLY A 112 8.35 23.48 10.66
C GLY A 112 8.85 24.54 9.69
N ASP A 113 8.60 25.82 10.01
CA ASP A 113 8.78 26.99 9.14
C ASP A 113 10.07 26.93 8.29
N CYS A 114 9.90 26.87 6.97
CA CYS A 114 10.97 26.98 5.97
C CYS A 114 11.85 28.23 6.16
N ASP A 115 11.36 29.22 6.93
CA ASP A 115 12.04 30.45 7.31
C ASP A 115 13.38 30.23 8.05
N GLN A 116 13.60 29.06 8.65
CA GLN A 116 14.89 28.76 9.32
C GLN A 116 15.99 28.28 8.34
N ILE A 117 15.62 27.92 7.10
CA ILE A 117 16.55 27.29 6.15
C ILE A 117 17.06 28.28 5.11
N VAL A 118 16.20 29.19 4.67
CA VAL A 118 16.59 30.28 3.76
C VAL A 118 17.83 31.05 4.26
N PRO A 119 17.94 31.40 5.56
CA PRO A 119 19.11 32.09 6.10
C PRO A 119 20.39 31.27 6.02
N ILE A 120 20.32 29.94 6.13
CA ILE A 120 21.49 29.05 6.07
C ILE A 120 22.01 28.97 4.63
N VAL A 121 21.11 28.81 3.65
CA VAL A 121 21.48 28.77 2.23
C VAL A 121 22.06 30.12 1.78
N ASP A 122 21.45 31.22 2.21
CA ASP A 122 21.92 32.57 1.88
C ASP A 122 23.26 32.89 2.56
N ALA A 123 23.46 32.48 3.82
CA ALA A 123 24.74 32.63 4.52
C ALA A 123 25.87 31.85 3.82
N THR A 124 25.57 30.63 3.36
CA THR A 124 26.55 29.80 2.62
C THR A 124 26.90 30.43 1.26
N ARG A 125 25.91 31.04 0.58
CA ARG A 125 26.09 31.75 -0.68
C ARG A 125 26.95 33.01 -0.53
N GLN A 126 26.75 33.76 0.56
CA GLN A 126 27.54 34.96 0.88
C GLN A 126 29.00 34.63 1.26
N GLN A 127 29.23 33.54 1.99
CA GLN A 127 30.60 33.08 2.31
C GLN A 127 31.38 32.68 1.05
N GLN A 128 30.76 31.93 0.13
CA GLN A 128 31.42 31.53 -1.11
C GLN A 128 31.69 32.70 -2.07
N THR A 129 30.82 33.69 -2.12
CA THR A 129 31.06 34.91 -2.92
C THR A 129 32.14 35.79 -2.30
N GLY A 130 32.21 35.85 -0.96
CA GLY A 130 33.27 36.54 -0.23
C GLY A 130 34.65 35.91 -0.42
N GLU A 131 34.76 34.58 -0.31
CA GLU A 131 36.02 33.85 -0.57
C GLU A 131 36.51 34.05 -2.01
N ARG A 132 35.59 34.02 -2.98
CA ARG A 132 35.93 34.21 -4.40
C ARG A 132 36.44 35.63 -4.69
N ALA A 133 35.84 36.65 -4.07
CA ALA A 133 36.29 38.03 -4.18
C ALA A 133 37.66 38.26 -3.51
N LEU A 134 37.93 37.60 -2.37
CA LEU A 134 39.23 37.61 -1.71
C LEU A 134 40.32 36.95 -2.58
N GLU A 135 40.03 35.80 -3.20
CA GLU A 135 40.98 35.15 -4.11
C GLU A 135 41.30 36.00 -5.35
N GLU A 136 40.31 36.68 -5.92
CA GLU A 136 40.50 37.57 -7.07
C GLU A 136 41.30 38.83 -6.69
N GLY A 137 41.05 39.41 -5.51
CA GLY A 137 41.81 40.53 -4.96
C GLY A 137 43.28 40.18 -4.69
N VAL A 138 43.55 39.01 -4.11
CA VAL A 138 44.91 38.51 -3.89
C VAL A 138 45.64 38.26 -5.21
N LYS A 139 44.98 37.68 -6.21
CA LYS A 139 45.56 37.50 -7.56
C LYS A 139 45.89 38.83 -8.23
N SER A 140 45.04 39.84 -8.08
CA SER A 140 45.27 41.19 -8.62
C SER A 140 46.51 41.85 -7.98
N LEU A 141 46.63 41.79 -6.66
CA LEU A 141 47.78 42.33 -5.92
C LEU A 141 49.09 41.63 -6.28
N VAL A 142 49.08 40.29 -6.36
CA VAL A 142 50.28 39.50 -6.72
C VAL A 142 50.72 39.79 -8.16
N ASN A 143 49.79 40.06 -9.08
CA ASN A 143 50.12 40.43 -10.45
C ASN A 143 50.64 41.87 -10.59
N GLY A 144 50.14 42.81 -9.77
CA GLY A 144 50.63 44.19 -9.73
C GLY A 144 52.07 44.31 -9.20
N VAL A 145 52.44 43.50 -8.21
CA VAL A 145 53.81 43.46 -7.65
C VAL A 145 54.83 42.89 -8.64
N LYS A 146 54.42 42.07 -9.61
CA LYS A 146 55.30 41.49 -10.64
C LYS A 146 55.55 42.40 -11.85
N GLN A 147 54.90 43.56 -11.94
CA GLN A 147 55.05 44.53 -13.04
C GLN A 147 55.80 45.81 -12.64
N SER A 148 56.45 45.85 -11.47
CA SER A 148 57.39 46.91 -11.05
C SER A 148 58.81 46.39 -10.91
#